data_AF-A0A0Q5QUT4-F1
#
_entry.id   AF-A0A0Q5QUT4-F1
#
_cell.length_a   1.000
_cell.length_b   1.000
_cell.length_c   1.000
_cell.angle_alpha   90.00
_cell.angle_beta   90.00
_cell.angle_gamma   90.00
#
_symmetry.space_group_name_H-M   'P 1'
#
loop_
_entity.id
_entity.type
_entity.pdbx_description
1 polymer ?
#
loop_
_entity_poly.entity_id
_entity_poly.type
_entity_poly.pdbx_seq_one_letter_code
_entity_poly.pdbx_strand_id
1 'polypeptide(L)'
;MTDTHQQLMETFDNRVERRNERREFFKAAIGAAAVAGAGAAAVTLGGVATAQTFSDADVLNFALNLEYLEAQFYLYALNGTGLAAADTDGYLVAGTLVAGGTTVAGQKVDFSGDPAVGAYAKEIAADELAHVRFLRTALGTSRVPMPNIDVSPTAFNVAAMAAGVSTAAAPFNPYASPENFLLGAFIFEDVGVTAYKGAAPLLTSKTYLEAAAGILAVEAYHAAIVRTSLYAKGIATPSKMLLETTEKISNLRDTLDGSPAENSTIGVGADDDQGITGSNTSTGFASNIVPLNANGLAYSRSTGQVLNIVYGNTTTPSGLFFPNGVNGTFKANA
;
A
#
# COMPACT_ATOMS: atom_id res chain seq x y z
N MET A 1 4.09 -17.83 38.94
CA MET A 1 3.86 -17.96 37.48
C MET A 1 2.82 -16.96 36.95
N THR A 2 2.47 -15.90 37.68
CA THR A 2 1.50 -14.86 37.27
C THR A 2 2.15 -13.55 36.78
N ASP A 3 3.44 -13.34 37.07
CA ASP A 3 4.14 -12.07 36.84
C ASP A 3 4.50 -11.80 35.37
N THR A 4 4.85 -12.86 34.63
CA THR A 4 5.32 -12.75 33.24
C THR A 4 4.20 -12.39 32.26
N HIS A 5 2.95 -12.79 32.54
CA HIS A 5 1.80 -12.46 31.71
C HIS A 5 1.32 -11.01 31.91
N GLN A 6 1.40 -10.47 33.13
CA GLN A 6 1.08 -9.07 33.40
C GLN A 6 2.11 -8.12 32.79
N GLN A 7 3.40 -8.44 32.91
CA GLN A 7 4.46 -7.63 32.28
C GLN A 7 4.37 -7.62 30.76
N LEU A 8 3.98 -8.74 30.13
CA LEU A 8 3.75 -8.79 28.68
C LEU A 8 2.55 -7.92 28.27
N MET A 9 1.42 -8.00 28.97
CA MET A 9 0.24 -7.16 28.70
C MET A 9 0.55 -5.68 28.92
N GLU A 10 1.19 -5.30 30.03
CA GLU A 10 1.64 -3.92 30.26
C GLU A 10 2.62 -3.45 29.17
N THR A 11 3.47 -4.33 28.65
CA THR A 11 4.40 -3.96 27.56
C THR A 11 3.68 -3.77 26.22
N PHE A 12 2.57 -4.46 25.98
CA PHE A 12 1.71 -4.22 24.80
C PHE A 12 0.87 -2.96 24.97
N ASP A 13 0.30 -2.73 26.16
CA ASP A 13 -0.51 -1.54 26.46
C ASP A 13 0.35 -0.26 26.41
N ASN A 14 1.56 -0.29 26.99
CA ASN A 14 2.53 0.81 26.90
C ASN A 14 3.05 1.06 25.47
N ARG A 15 2.94 0.08 24.57
CA ARG A 15 3.22 0.27 23.13
C ARG A 15 2.04 0.94 22.43
N VAL A 16 0.81 0.54 22.75
CA VAL A 16 -0.42 1.15 22.24
C VAL A 16 -0.54 2.61 22.68
N GLU A 17 -0.23 2.94 23.94
CA GLU A 17 -0.26 4.31 24.44
C GLU A 17 0.75 5.23 23.74
N ARG A 18 2.01 4.79 23.57
CA ARG A 18 3.01 5.57 22.83
C ARG A 18 2.67 5.75 21.34
N ARG A 19 2.01 4.77 20.72
CA ARG A 19 1.47 4.92 19.35
C ARG A 19 0.35 5.96 19.31
N ASN A 20 -0.53 5.99 20.31
CA ASN A 20 -1.60 6.97 20.43
C ASN A 20 -1.03 8.39 20.70
N GLU A 21 -0.02 8.54 21.56
CA GLU A 21 0.61 9.84 21.84
C GLU A 21 1.27 10.45 20.59
N ARG A 22 2.00 9.65 19.80
CA ARG A 22 2.57 10.10 18.51
C ARG A 22 1.46 10.49 17.54
N ARG A 23 0.42 9.66 17.44
CA ARG A 23 -0.75 9.93 16.58
C ARG A 23 -1.48 11.22 16.97
N GLU A 24 -1.67 11.48 18.27
CA GLU A 24 -2.33 12.70 18.76
C GLU A 24 -1.45 13.95 18.59
N PHE A 25 -0.13 13.83 18.81
CA PHE A 25 0.81 14.90 18.49
C PHE A 25 0.74 15.30 17.01
N PHE A 26 0.72 14.33 16.10
CA PHE A 26 0.64 14.59 14.66
C PHE A 26 -0.71 15.17 14.22
N LYS A 27 -1.84 14.69 14.78
CA LYS A 27 -3.16 15.29 14.53
C LYS A 27 -3.21 16.76 14.96
N ALA A 28 -2.60 17.10 16.11
CA ALA A 28 -2.55 18.46 16.61
C ALA A 28 -1.68 19.38 15.73
N ALA A 29 -0.53 18.90 15.25
CA ALA A 29 0.36 19.66 14.37
C ALA A 29 -0.28 19.95 13.00
N ILE A 30 -1.02 18.99 12.45
CA ILE A 30 -1.70 19.09 11.15
C ILE A 30 -2.94 19.99 11.24
N GLY A 31 -3.73 19.89 12.32
CA GLY A 31 -4.90 20.75 12.54
C GLY A 31 -4.57 22.24 12.63
N ALA A 32 -3.35 22.59 13.07
CA ALA A 32 -2.88 23.98 13.13
C ALA A 32 -2.41 24.55 11.78
N ALA A 33 -1.90 23.70 10.87
CA ALA A 33 -1.38 24.13 9.56
C ALA A 33 -2.50 24.46 8.55
N ALA A 34 -3.67 23.85 8.67
CA ALA A 34 -4.81 24.05 7.76
C ALA A 34 -5.45 25.46 7.85
N VAL A 35 -5.11 26.27 8.86
CA VAL A 35 -5.73 27.59 9.10
C VAL A 35 -4.93 28.76 8.50
N ALA A 36 -3.69 28.55 8.03
CA ALA A 36 -2.74 29.65 7.79
C ALA A 36 -2.36 29.97 6.32
N GLY A 37 -3.03 29.43 5.30
CA GLY A 37 -2.55 29.52 3.91
C GLY A 37 -3.33 30.47 2.97
N ALA A 38 -3.24 31.79 3.15
CA ALA A 38 -3.70 32.76 2.12
C ALA A 38 -2.75 33.97 1.99
N GLY A 39 -2.06 34.08 0.84
CA GLY A 39 -1.25 35.24 0.40
C GLY A 39 0.28 35.02 0.48
N ALA A 40 1.14 35.42 -0.46
CA ALA A 40 1.00 36.20 -1.69
C ALA A 40 2.24 36.08 -2.61
N ALA A 41 2.02 36.38 -3.90
CA ALA A 41 2.88 37.01 -4.93
C ALA A 41 4.16 36.33 -5.48
N ALA A 42 4.25 36.40 -6.82
CA ALA A 42 5.15 35.71 -7.72
C ALA A 42 6.43 36.48 -8.06
N VAL A 43 7.49 35.73 -8.41
CA VAL A 43 8.65 36.20 -9.18
C VAL A 43 8.77 35.31 -10.41
N THR A 44 8.66 35.90 -11.60
CA THR A 44 8.73 35.21 -12.90
C THR A 44 10.15 35.20 -13.46
N LEU A 45 10.67 34.02 -13.80
CA LEU A 45 11.83 33.83 -14.68
C LEU A 45 11.59 32.63 -15.60
N GLY A 46 11.60 32.88 -16.91
CA GLY A 46 11.89 31.89 -17.97
C GLY A 46 10.78 30.90 -18.33
N GLY A 47 10.08 31.14 -19.43
CA GLY A 47 9.09 30.22 -19.98
C GLY A 47 9.70 28.91 -20.49
N VAL A 48 9.35 27.82 -19.81
CA VAL A 48 9.08 26.51 -20.39
C VAL A 48 7.59 26.23 -20.16
N ALA A 49 6.95 25.57 -21.12
CA ALA A 49 5.52 25.26 -21.12
C ALA A 49 5.03 24.78 -19.75
N THR A 50 3.85 25.22 -19.34
CA THR A 50 3.26 24.94 -18.01
C THR A 50 3.17 23.43 -17.78
N ALA A 51 4.16 22.85 -17.11
CA ALA A 51 4.02 21.56 -16.46
C ALA A 51 2.86 21.70 -15.48
N GLN A 52 1.91 20.77 -15.53
CA GLN A 52 0.82 20.73 -14.56
C GLN A 52 1.45 20.64 -13.17
N THR A 53 1.37 21.73 -12.40
CA THR A 53 1.89 21.76 -11.03
C THR A 53 0.85 21.10 -10.15
N PHE A 54 1.09 19.84 -9.79
CA PHE A 54 0.27 19.12 -8.82
C PHE A 54 0.52 19.70 -7.43
N SER A 55 -0.53 19.78 -6.61
CA SER A 55 -0.41 20.19 -5.21
C SER A 55 -0.06 19.00 -4.31
N ASP A 56 0.48 19.26 -3.13
CA ASP A 56 0.66 18.21 -2.12
C ASP A 56 -0.66 17.48 -1.81
N ALA A 57 -1.80 18.19 -1.86
CA ALA A 57 -3.11 17.58 -1.67
C ALA A 57 -3.47 16.59 -2.79
N ASP A 58 -3.03 16.82 -4.02
CA ASP A 58 -3.22 15.86 -5.12
C ASP A 58 -2.44 14.58 -4.86
N VAL A 59 -1.19 14.71 -4.38
CA VAL A 59 -0.31 13.57 -4.05
C VAL A 59 -0.86 12.78 -2.87
N LEU A 60 -1.29 13.46 -1.80
CA LEU A 60 -1.88 12.84 -0.62
C LEU A 60 -3.25 12.19 -0.92
N ASN A 61 -4.05 12.77 -1.83
CA ASN A 61 -5.28 12.13 -2.28
C ASN A 61 -5.01 10.86 -3.10
N PHE A 62 -3.94 10.83 -3.89
CA PHE A 62 -3.54 9.60 -4.58
C PHE A 62 -3.17 8.51 -3.59
N ALA A 63 -2.31 8.83 -2.61
CA ALA A 63 -1.97 7.91 -1.53
C ALA A 63 -3.25 7.41 -0.80
N LEU A 64 -4.18 8.30 -0.48
CA LEU A 64 -5.44 7.94 0.18
C LEU A 64 -6.27 6.91 -0.60
N ASN A 65 -6.22 6.89 -1.94
CA ASN A 65 -6.91 5.84 -2.70
C ASN A 65 -6.29 4.46 -2.48
N LEU A 66 -4.96 4.38 -2.38
CA LEU A 66 -4.23 3.13 -2.11
C LEU A 66 -4.49 2.67 -0.68
N GLU A 67 -4.43 3.59 0.28
CA GLU A 67 -4.75 3.29 1.69
C GLU A 67 -6.16 2.73 1.87
N TYR A 68 -7.14 3.23 1.10
CA TYR A 68 -8.47 2.62 1.10
C TYR A 68 -8.45 1.17 0.61
N LEU A 69 -7.71 0.88 -0.46
CA LEU A 69 -7.62 -0.47 -1.01
C LEU A 69 -7.00 -1.44 0.02
N GLU A 70 -5.88 -1.05 0.61
CA GLU A 70 -5.17 -1.88 1.58
C GLU A 70 -5.98 -2.07 2.86
N ALA A 71 -6.54 -0.99 3.42
CA ALA A 71 -7.40 -1.08 4.59
C ALA A 71 -8.63 -1.98 4.31
N GLN A 72 -9.25 -1.91 3.13
CA GLN A 72 -10.34 -2.81 2.79
C GLN A 72 -9.88 -4.27 2.77
N PHE A 73 -8.79 -4.58 2.06
CA PHE A 73 -8.26 -5.94 1.99
C PHE A 73 -7.99 -6.53 3.39
N TYR A 74 -7.25 -5.82 4.22
CA TYR A 74 -6.86 -6.28 5.55
C TYR A 74 -8.04 -6.38 6.53
N LEU A 75 -8.97 -5.42 6.50
CA LEU A 75 -10.17 -5.47 7.35
C LEU A 75 -11.10 -6.62 6.95
N TYR A 76 -11.28 -6.89 5.66
CA TYR A 76 -12.02 -8.07 5.21
C TYR A 76 -11.33 -9.36 5.65
N ALA A 77 -10.01 -9.47 5.46
CA ALA A 77 -9.24 -10.64 5.86
C ALA A 77 -9.39 -10.96 7.36
N LEU A 78 -9.45 -9.96 8.23
CA LEU A 78 -9.59 -10.17 9.68
C LEU A 78 -11.04 -10.31 10.15
N ASN A 79 -11.91 -9.42 9.68
CA ASN A 79 -13.21 -9.17 10.30
C ASN A 79 -14.35 -9.68 9.43
N GLY A 80 -14.11 -9.92 8.14
CA GLY A 80 -15.15 -10.15 7.13
C GLY A 80 -15.95 -8.89 6.78
N THR A 81 -15.49 -7.72 7.23
CA THR A 81 -16.14 -6.42 7.02
C THR A 81 -15.09 -5.36 6.74
N GLY A 82 -15.43 -4.42 5.87
CA GLY A 82 -14.56 -3.33 5.46
C GLY A 82 -14.54 -2.09 6.38
N LEU A 83 -14.05 -0.99 5.81
CA LEU A 83 -14.07 0.35 6.41
C LEU A 83 -15.48 0.79 6.82
N ALA A 84 -15.56 1.54 7.93
CA ALA A 84 -16.82 2.14 8.36
C ALA A 84 -17.21 3.32 7.45
N ALA A 85 -18.50 3.67 7.40
CA ALA A 85 -18.98 4.77 6.56
C ALA A 85 -18.29 6.12 6.83
N ALA A 86 -17.94 6.40 8.09
CA ALA A 86 -17.21 7.62 8.47
C ALA A 86 -15.76 7.66 7.95
N ASP A 87 -15.22 6.50 7.58
CA ASP A 87 -13.88 6.37 7.03
C ASP A 87 -13.88 6.45 5.50
N THR A 88 -15.04 6.42 4.81
CA THR A 88 -15.09 6.34 3.33
C THR A 88 -15.66 7.57 2.62
N ASP A 89 -16.28 8.49 3.36
CA ASP A 89 -16.92 9.68 2.79
C ASP A 89 -15.95 10.73 2.18
N GLY A 90 -16.46 11.63 1.35
CA GLY A 90 -15.70 12.72 0.74
C GLY A 90 -15.85 14.05 1.48
N TYR A 91 -15.54 15.15 0.79
CA TYR A 91 -15.80 16.49 1.31
C TYR A 91 -17.30 16.87 1.26
N LEU A 92 -17.66 17.91 2.00
CA LEU A 92 -19.03 18.44 2.01
C LEU A 92 -19.29 19.25 0.72
N VAL A 93 -20.22 18.80 -0.12
CA VAL A 93 -20.75 19.58 -1.24
C VAL A 93 -22.04 20.26 -0.77
N ALA A 94 -22.05 21.59 -0.72
CA ALA A 94 -23.20 22.38 -0.26
C ALA A 94 -23.76 21.93 1.11
N GLY A 95 -22.87 21.58 2.04
CA GLY A 95 -23.24 21.11 3.38
C GLY A 95 -23.69 19.64 3.46
N THR A 96 -23.68 18.90 2.35
CA THR A 96 -23.98 17.46 2.32
C THR A 96 -22.70 16.66 2.07
N LEU A 97 -22.47 15.66 2.89
CA LEU A 97 -21.32 14.77 2.78
C LEU A 97 -21.49 13.85 1.57
N VAL A 98 -20.51 13.86 0.67
CA VAL A 98 -20.50 12.95 -0.48
C VAL A 98 -20.18 11.56 0.04
N ALA A 99 -21.06 10.59 -0.20
CA ALA A 99 -20.82 9.21 0.20
C ALA A 99 -19.59 8.63 -0.52
N GLY A 100 -18.89 7.74 0.17
CA GLY A 100 -17.87 6.89 -0.45
C GLY A 100 -18.46 5.94 -1.48
N GLY A 101 -17.60 5.41 -2.34
CA GLY A 101 -17.91 4.30 -3.23
C GLY A 101 -18.26 3.01 -2.48
N THR A 102 -18.58 1.99 -3.25
CA THR A 102 -18.93 0.66 -2.75
C THR A 102 -17.74 -0.28 -2.82
N THR A 103 -17.78 -1.35 -2.03
CA THR A 103 -16.76 -2.39 -2.06
C THR A 103 -17.36 -3.73 -2.45
N VAL A 104 -16.81 -4.36 -3.48
CA VAL A 104 -17.05 -5.78 -3.74
C VAL A 104 -16.25 -6.55 -2.67
N ALA A 105 -16.99 -7.21 -1.80
CA ALA A 105 -16.47 -7.70 -0.53
C ALA A 105 -15.41 -8.82 -0.68
N GLY A 106 -14.41 -8.76 0.19
CA GLY A 106 -13.50 -9.85 0.46
C GLY A 106 -14.11 -10.90 1.40
N GLN A 107 -13.27 -11.75 1.97
CA GLN A 107 -13.69 -12.79 2.91
C GLN A 107 -12.81 -12.78 4.16
N LYS A 108 -13.34 -13.30 5.26
CA LYS A 108 -12.53 -13.51 6.47
C LYS A 108 -11.64 -14.74 6.31
N VAL A 109 -10.38 -14.61 6.71
CA VAL A 109 -9.40 -15.71 6.76
C VAL A 109 -9.48 -16.41 8.11
N ASP A 110 -9.37 -17.74 8.10
CA ASP A 110 -9.16 -18.51 9.31
C ASP A 110 -7.66 -18.57 9.65
N PHE A 111 -7.26 -17.77 10.64
CA PHE A 111 -5.90 -17.75 11.17
C PHE A 111 -5.67 -18.72 12.34
N SER A 112 -6.65 -19.57 12.70
CA SER A 112 -6.50 -20.48 13.85
C SER A 112 -5.33 -21.46 13.70
N GLY A 113 -5.01 -21.86 12.46
CA GLY A 113 -3.85 -22.70 12.14
C GLY A 113 -2.53 -21.94 12.06
N ASP A 114 -2.54 -20.61 12.07
CA ASP A 114 -1.34 -19.77 12.07
C ASP A 114 -1.59 -18.44 12.82
N PRO A 115 -1.61 -18.48 14.15
CA PRO A 115 -1.91 -17.30 14.96
C PRO A 115 -0.84 -16.21 14.86
N ALA A 116 0.38 -16.54 14.42
CA ALA A 116 1.43 -15.54 14.19
C ALA A 116 1.09 -14.65 13.00
N VAL A 117 0.73 -15.25 11.85
CA VAL A 117 0.25 -14.49 10.69
C VAL A 117 -1.02 -13.72 11.03
N GLY A 118 -1.95 -14.30 11.80
CA GLY A 118 -3.13 -13.59 12.28
C GLY A 118 -2.81 -12.36 13.15
N ALA A 119 -1.76 -12.42 13.97
CA ALA A 119 -1.30 -11.29 14.77
C ALA A 119 -0.70 -10.17 13.90
N TYR A 120 0.10 -10.53 12.89
CA TYR A 120 0.66 -9.56 11.94
C TYR A 120 -0.44 -8.89 11.11
N ALA A 121 -1.38 -9.69 10.58
CA ALA A 121 -2.54 -9.19 9.87
C ALA A 121 -3.33 -8.16 10.71
N LYS A 122 -3.51 -8.44 12.01
CA LYS A 122 -4.17 -7.55 12.96
C LYS A 122 -3.45 -6.22 13.14
N GLU A 123 -2.12 -6.25 13.20
CA GLU A 123 -1.30 -5.04 13.29
C GLU A 123 -1.43 -4.22 12.01
N ILE A 124 -1.17 -4.84 10.85
CA ILE A 124 -1.23 -4.17 9.54
C ILE A 124 -2.61 -3.54 9.31
N ALA A 125 -3.70 -4.27 9.55
CA ALA A 125 -5.06 -3.72 9.39
C ALA A 125 -5.35 -2.51 10.27
N ALA A 126 -4.78 -2.46 11.49
CA ALA A 126 -4.94 -1.32 12.38
C ALA A 126 -4.13 -0.11 11.92
N ASP A 127 -3.04 -0.36 11.21
CA ASP A 127 -2.10 0.63 10.68
C ASP A 127 -2.67 1.23 9.39
N GLU A 128 -3.16 0.41 8.45
CA GLU A 128 -3.85 0.89 7.24
C GLU A 128 -5.10 1.71 7.56
N LEU A 129 -5.92 1.26 8.53
CA LEU A 129 -7.06 2.04 9.00
C LEU A 129 -6.61 3.40 9.58
N ALA A 130 -5.44 3.44 10.21
CA ALA A 130 -4.90 4.67 10.76
C ALA A 130 -4.32 5.58 9.68
N HIS A 131 -3.68 5.04 8.64
CA HIS A 131 -3.21 5.79 7.48
C HIS A 131 -4.40 6.47 6.78
N VAL A 132 -5.47 5.73 6.51
CA VAL A 132 -6.73 6.27 5.97
C VAL A 132 -7.21 7.46 6.80
N ARG A 133 -7.36 7.28 8.12
CA ARG A 133 -7.86 8.35 9.01
C ARG A 133 -6.91 9.54 9.11
N PHE A 134 -5.61 9.27 9.10
CA PHE A 134 -4.57 10.27 9.14
C PHE A 134 -4.60 11.16 7.89
N LEU A 135 -4.56 10.55 6.70
CA LEU A 135 -4.63 11.27 5.43
C LEU A 135 -5.93 12.04 5.29
N ARG A 136 -7.07 11.45 5.68
CA ARG A 136 -8.37 12.15 5.68
C ARG A 136 -8.37 13.37 6.60
N THR A 137 -7.71 13.28 7.76
CA THR A 137 -7.54 14.41 8.69
C THR A 137 -6.65 15.48 8.07
N ALA A 138 -5.52 15.09 7.49
CA ALA A 138 -4.56 16.01 6.87
C ALA A 138 -5.13 16.75 5.65
N LEU A 139 -5.90 16.03 4.83
CA LEU A 139 -6.55 16.58 3.65
C LEU A 139 -7.76 17.45 4.00
N GLY A 140 -8.38 17.26 5.17
CA GLY A 140 -9.53 18.05 5.62
C GLY A 140 -10.66 18.05 4.60
N THR A 141 -11.01 19.22 4.07
CA THR A 141 -12.04 19.40 3.03
C THR A 141 -11.54 19.11 1.62
N SER A 142 -10.25 18.89 1.42
CA SER A 142 -9.66 18.53 0.13
C SER A 142 -9.63 17.02 -0.11
N ARG A 143 -10.09 16.21 0.85
CA ARG A 143 -10.06 14.75 0.74
C ARG A 143 -11.04 14.24 -0.31
N VAL A 144 -10.63 13.22 -1.05
CA VAL A 144 -11.50 12.49 -1.95
C VAL A 144 -12.30 11.41 -1.19
N PRO A 145 -13.55 11.13 -1.60
CA PRO A 145 -14.26 9.94 -1.14
C PRO A 145 -13.52 8.68 -1.59
N MET A 146 -13.72 7.57 -0.86
CA MET A 146 -13.28 6.26 -1.30
C MET A 146 -13.84 5.95 -2.70
N PRO A 147 -13.05 5.45 -3.67
CA PRO A 147 -13.58 5.00 -4.95
C PRO A 147 -14.34 3.67 -4.79
N ASN A 148 -14.94 3.19 -5.88
CA ASN A 148 -15.40 1.81 -5.89
C ASN A 148 -14.17 0.88 -5.87
N ILE A 149 -14.17 -0.09 -4.97
CA ILE A 149 -13.05 -1.02 -4.74
C ILE A 149 -13.54 -2.46 -4.90
N ASP A 150 -12.74 -3.33 -5.50
CA ASP A 150 -13.00 -4.77 -5.56
C ASP A 150 -11.86 -5.53 -4.89
N VAL A 151 -12.10 -6.04 -3.68
CA VAL A 151 -11.16 -6.92 -2.96
C VAL A 151 -11.68 -8.36 -2.90
N SER A 152 -12.57 -8.74 -3.82
CA SER A 152 -13.15 -10.08 -3.85
C SER A 152 -12.12 -11.14 -4.28
N PRO A 153 -12.33 -12.43 -3.95
CA PRO A 153 -11.53 -13.51 -4.49
C PRO A 153 -11.42 -13.48 -6.03
N THR A 154 -12.46 -12.99 -6.72
CA THR A 154 -12.48 -12.89 -8.19
C THR A 154 -11.44 -11.90 -8.71
N ALA A 155 -11.33 -10.71 -8.12
CA ALA A 155 -10.34 -9.71 -8.54
C ALA A 155 -8.91 -10.24 -8.34
N PHE A 156 -8.61 -10.83 -7.19
CA PHE A 156 -7.32 -11.46 -6.94
C PHE A 156 -7.06 -12.64 -7.88
N ASN A 157 -8.07 -13.44 -8.22
CA ASN A 157 -7.91 -14.52 -9.18
C ASN A 157 -7.58 -14.00 -10.59
N VAL A 158 -8.17 -12.87 -11.02
CA VAL A 158 -7.82 -12.24 -12.30
C VAL A 158 -6.34 -11.85 -12.31
N ALA A 159 -5.83 -11.21 -11.25
CA ALA A 159 -4.40 -10.91 -11.11
C ALA A 159 -3.54 -12.18 -11.11
N ALA A 160 -3.94 -13.20 -10.35
CA ALA A 160 -3.21 -14.45 -10.25
C ALA A 160 -3.19 -15.24 -11.58
N MET A 161 -4.26 -15.18 -12.37
CA MET A 161 -4.28 -15.77 -13.71
C MET A 161 -3.36 -15.01 -14.66
N ALA A 162 -3.34 -13.67 -14.60
CA ALA A 162 -2.41 -12.85 -15.38
C ALA A 162 -0.94 -13.13 -15.03
N ALA A 163 -0.64 -13.41 -13.76
CA ALA A 163 0.69 -13.82 -13.29
C ALA A 163 1.05 -15.29 -13.61
N GLY A 164 0.11 -16.10 -14.12
CA GLY A 164 0.33 -17.54 -14.31
C GLY A 164 0.44 -18.35 -13.01
N VAL A 165 -0.11 -17.81 -11.91
CA VAL A 165 -0.16 -18.44 -10.58
C VAL A 165 -1.36 -19.38 -10.45
N SER A 166 -2.47 -19.07 -11.14
CA SER A 166 -3.72 -19.83 -11.04
C SER A 166 -4.29 -20.17 -12.42
N THR A 167 -5.30 -21.05 -12.42
CA THR A 167 -6.05 -21.42 -13.63
C THR A 167 -7.54 -21.35 -13.35
N ALA A 168 -8.37 -21.37 -14.40
CA ALA A 168 -9.82 -21.44 -14.24
C ALA A 168 -10.29 -22.67 -13.42
N ALA A 169 -9.53 -23.77 -13.46
CA ALA A 169 -9.85 -24.99 -12.71
C ALA A 169 -9.36 -24.96 -11.24
N ALA A 170 -8.43 -24.07 -10.92
CA ALA A 170 -7.84 -23.92 -9.59
C ALA A 170 -7.65 -22.42 -9.31
N PRO A 171 -8.75 -21.69 -9.00
CA PRO A 171 -8.69 -20.25 -8.80
C PRO A 171 -7.93 -19.90 -7.52
N PHE A 172 -7.13 -18.84 -7.58
CA PHE A 172 -6.51 -18.27 -6.40
C PHE A 172 -7.56 -17.52 -5.56
N ASN A 173 -7.51 -17.73 -4.25
CA ASN A 173 -8.30 -16.97 -3.29
C ASN A 173 -7.36 -16.53 -2.15
N PRO A 174 -7.10 -15.22 -1.98
CA PRO A 174 -6.20 -14.72 -0.94
C PRO A 174 -6.74 -15.00 0.47
N TYR A 175 -8.04 -15.29 0.62
CA TYR A 175 -8.64 -15.51 1.92
C TYR A 175 -8.72 -16.98 2.35
N ALA A 176 -8.26 -17.90 1.49
CA ALA A 176 -8.41 -19.34 1.72
C ALA A 176 -7.50 -19.90 2.82
N SER A 177 -6.37 -19.24 3.12
CA SER A 177 -5.41 -19.68 4.12
C SER A 177 -4.47 -18.53 4.53
N PRO A 178 -3.75 -18.65 5.66
CA PRO A 178 -2.71 -17.70 6.03
C PRO A 178 -1.63 -17.51 4.97
N GLU A 179 -1.24 -18.57 4.24
CA GLU A 179 -0.27 -18.42 3.14
C GLU A 179 -0.83 -17.69 1.93
N ASN A 180 -2.07 -17.97 1.54
CA ASN A 180 -2.72 -17.25 0.46
C ASN A 180 -2.95 -15.78 0.83
N PHE A 181 -3.21 -15.49 2.10
CA PHE A 181 -3.34 -14.14 2.63
C PHE A 181 -2.02 -13.38 2.48
N LEU A 182 -0.90 -13.99 2.87
CA LEU A 182 0.42 -13.40 2.68
C LEU A 182 0.74 -13.15 1.20
N LEU A 183 0.35 -14.07 0.30
CA LEU A 183 0.51 -13.87 -1.15
C LEU A 183 -0.38 -12.73 -1.69
N GLY A 184 -1.59 -12.56 -1.15
CA GLY A 184 -2.46 -11.42 -1.44
C GLY A 184 -1.85 -10.10 -0.97
N ALA A 185 -1.34 -10.07 0.27
CA ALA A 185 -0.63 -8.93 0.84
C ALA A 185 0.61 -8.54 0.03
N PHE A 186 1.39 -9.54 -0.43
CA PHE A 186 2.58 -9.32 -1.25
C PHE A 186 2.32 -8.53 -2.54
N ILE A 187 1.10 -8.57 -3.08
CA ILE A 187 0.71 -7.78 -4.25
C ILE A 187 0.76 -6.27 -3.94
N PHE A 188 0.33 -5.85 -2.75
CA PHE A 188 0.15 -4.44 -2.38
C PHE A 188 1.36 -3.84 -1.67
N GLU A 189 1.94 -4.56 -0.71
CA GLU A 189 2.93 -4.00 0.21
C GLU A 189 4.15 -3.38 -0.48
N ASP A 190 4.73 -4.06 -1.48
CA ASP A 190 5.86 -3.48 -2.23
C ASP A 190 5.42 -2.28 -3.09
N VAL A 191 4.15 -2.27 -3.54
CA VAL A 191 3.57 -1.15 -4.29
C VAL A 191 3.41 0.06 -3.36
N GLY A 192 2.94 -0.13 -2.13
CA GLY A 192 2.87 0.92 -1.09
C GLY A 192 4.23 1.57 -0.84
N VAL A 193 5.27 0.78 -0.55
CA VAL A 193 6.64 1.27 -0.33
C VAL A 193 7.13 2.13 -1.50
N THR A 194 7.01 1.60 -2.71
CA THR A 194 7.57 2.25 -3.91
C THR A 194 6.73 3.45 -4.37
N ALA A 195 5.43 3.46 -4.09
CA ALA A 195 4.53 4.59 -4.30
C ALA A 195 4.88 5.75 -3.37
N TYR A 196 5.04 5.50 -2.06
CA TYR A 196 5.44 6.55 -1.12
C TYR A 196 6.84 7.08 -1.39
N LYS A 197 7.78 6.21 -1.79
CA LYS A 197 9.11 6.66 -2.21
C LYS A 197 9.03 7.58 -3.45
N GLY A 198 8.23 7.20 -4.44
CA GLY A 198 8.02 8.01 -5.65
C GLY A 198 7.26 9.31 -5.41
N ALA A 199 6.38 9.34 -4.40
CA ALA A 199 5.64 10.53 -3.97
C ALA A 199 6.50 11.53 -3.19
N ALA A 200 7.48 11.07 -2.41
CA ALA A 200 8.33 11.92 -1.57
C ALA A 200 8.92 13.15 -2.30
N PRO A 201 9.54 13.05 -3.49
CA PRO A 201 10.07 14.22 -4.19
C PRO A 201 9.01 15.17 -4.73
N LEU A 202 7.74 14.75 -4.80
CA LEU A 202 6.62 15.59 -5.27
C LEU A 202 6.06 16.49 -4.17
N LEU A 203 6.36 16.19 -2.90
CA LEU A 203 5.85 16.93 -1.74
C LEU A 203 6.71 18.17 -1.46
N THR A 204 6.06 19.34 -1.45
CA THR A 204 6.70 20.62 -1.18
C THR A 204 6.69 20.98 0.30
N SER A 205 5.60 20.68 1.00
CA SER A 205 5.46 20.86 2.45
C SER A 205 6.36 19.89 3.21
N LYS A 206 7.24 20.43 4.06
CA LYS A 206 8.09 19.59 4.92
C LYS A 206 7.30 18.82 5.96
N THR A 207 6.15 19.33 6.37
CA THR A 207 5.22 18.62 7.27
C THR A 207 4.62 17.41 6.58
N TYR A 208 4.17 17.54 5.32
CA TYR A 208 3.60 16.41 4.61
C TYR A 208 4.67 15.42 4.14
N LEU A 209 5.86 15.90 3.78
CA LEU A 209 7.00 15.05 3.48
C LEU A 209 7.43 14.21 4.68
N GLU A 210 7.50 14.80 5.88
CA GLU A 210 7.83 14.07 7.10
C GLU A 210 6.78 13.00 7.42
N ALA A 211 5.50 13.35 7.30
CA ALA A 211 4.41 12.40 7.48
C ALA A 211 4.46 11.24 6.46
N ALA A 212 4.66 11.55 5.17
CA ALA A 212 4.78 10.55 4.11
C ALA A 212 6.02 9.66 4.30
N ALA A 213 7.13 10.20 4.81
CA ALA A 213 8.30 9.41 5.18
C ALA A 213 8.01 8.47 6.36
N GLY A 214 7.16 8.89 7.30
CA GLY A 214 6.65 8.04 8.37
C GLY A 214 5.84 6.86 7.86
N ILE A 215 4.89 7.10 6.93
CA ILE A 215 4.09 6.03 6.31
C ILE A 215 4.99 5.10 5.48
N LEU A 216 5.88 5.65 4.65
CA LEU A 216 6.87 4.87 3.90
C LEU A 216 7.65 3.88 4.79
N ALA A 217 8.03 4.30 6.00
CA ALA A 217 8.73 3.44 6.93
C ALA A 217 7.84 2.30 7.47
N VAL A 218 6.55 2.58 7.71
CA VAL A 218 5.56 1.57 8.12
C VAL A 218 5.32 0.56 7.01
N GLU A 219 5.08 1.01 5.78
CA GLU A 219 4.94 0.15 4.60
C GLU A 219 6.16 -0.76 4.44
N ALA A 220 7.37 -0.24 4.68
CA ALA A 220 8.59 -1.05 4.59
C ALA A 220 8.64 -2.15 5.65
N TYR A 221 8.11 -1.92 6.86
CA TYR A 221 7.98 -2.96 7.88
C TYR A 221 6.93 -4.01 7.52
N HIS A 222 5.78 -3.57 6.97
CA HIS A 222 4.72 -4.45 6.51
C HIS A 222 5.20 -5.36 5.36
N ALA A 223 5.81 -4.78 4.32
CA ALA A 223 6.45 -5.51 3.24
C ALA A 223 7.51 -6.50 3.75
N ALA A 224 8.39 -6.07 4.66
CA ALA A 224 9.44 -6.94 5.21
C ALA A 224 8.87 -8.15 5.97
N ILE A 225 7.81 -7.98 6.78
CA ILE A 225 7.22 -9.10 7.53
C ILE A 225 6.49 -10.06 6.61
N VAL A 226 5.80 -9.58 5.57
CA VAL A 226 5.15 -10.41 4.55
C VAL A 226 6.20 -11.23 3.79
N ARG A 227 7.23 -10.57 3.26
CA ARG A 227 8.31 -11.21 2.48
C ARG A 227 9.07 -12.24 3.31
N THR A 228 9.44 -11.90 4.55
CA THR A 228 10.15 -12.83 5.45
C THR A 228 9.28 -14.03 5.84
N SER A 229 7.99 -13.81 6.08
CA SER A 229 7.05 -14.89 6.42
C SER A 229 6.87 -15.85 5.25
N LEU A 230 6.67 -15.33 4.03
CA LEU A 230 6.60 -16.14 2.82
C LEU A 230 7.90 -16.91 2.57
N TYR A 231 9.05 -16.29 2.80
CA TYR A 231 10.35 -16.90 2.59
C TYR A 231 10.57 -18.09 3.52
N ALA A 232 10.38 -17.87 4.83
CA ALA A 232 10.52 -18.93 5.83
C ALA A 232 9.57 -20.11 5.56
N LYS A 233 8.31 -19.81 5.22
CA LYS A 233 7.30 -20.82 4.87
C LYS A 233 7.62 -21.54 3.56
N GLY A 234 8.12 -20.83 2.56
CA GLY A 234 8.50 -21.37 1.26
C GLY A 234 9.64 -22.38 1.36
N ILE A 235 10.63 -22.09 2.21
CA ILE A 235 11.71 -23.03 2.54
C ILE A 235 11.16 -24.23 3.33
N ALA A 236 10.32 -23.98 4.34
CA ALA A 236 9.80 -25.04 5.18
C ALA A 236 8.83 -25.98 4.44
N THR A 237 8.09 -25.47 3.45
CA THR A 237 7.10 -26.22 2.67
C THR A 237 7.23 -25.97 1.16
N PRO A 238 8.28 -26.51 0.50
CA PRO A 238 8.53 -26.26 -0.92
C PRO A 238 7.37 -26.67 -1.84
N SER A 239 6.59 -27.68 -1.46
CA SER A 239 5.41 -28.14 -2.23
C SER A 239 4.31 -27.08 -2.36
N LYS A 240 4.30 -26.04 -1.52
CA LYS A 240 3.37 -24.90 -1.65
C LYS A 240 3.81 -23.88 -2.70
N MET A 241 5.02 -24.02 -3.25
CA MET A 241 5.57 -23.19 -4.33
C MET A 241 5.57 -21.67 -4.02
N LEU A 242 5.56 -21.28 -2.74
CA LEU A 242 5.42 -19.87 -2.33
C LEU A 242 6.50 -18.97 -2.94
N LEU A 243 7.75 -19.44 -2.98
CA LEU A 243 8.86 -18.69 -3.58
C LEU A 243 8.59 -18.43 -5.07
N GLU A 244 8.25 -19.47 -5.84
CA GLU A 244 7.91 -19.33 -7.26
C GLU A 244 6.69 -18.43 -7.50
N THR A 245 5.68 -18.52 -6.62
CA THR A 245 4.51 -17.64 -6.69
C THR A 245 4.91 -16.18 -6.54
N THR A 246 5.83 -15.84 -5.63
CA THR A 246 6.31 -14.45 -5.50
C THR A 246 7.09 -13.97 -6.72
N GLU A 247 7.86 -14.84 -7.38
CA GLU A 247 8.54 -14.49 -8.64
C GLU A 247 7.51 -14.16 -9.73
N LYS A 248 6.48 -14.99 -9.86
CA LYS A 248 5.40 -14.78 -10.85
C LYS A 248 4.64 -13.48 -10.63
N ILE A 249 4.33 -13.15 -9.37
CA ILE A 249 3.67 -11.88 -9.03
C ILE A 249 4.58 -10.70 -9.36
N SER A 250 5.87 -10.80 -9.02
CA SER A 250 6.86 -9.75 -9.29
C SER A 250 7.02 -9.50 -10.79
N ASN A 251 7.18 -10.56 -11.60
CA ASN A 251 7.28 -10.45 -13.05
C ASN A 251 6.03 -9.82 -13.70
N LEU A 252 4.84 -10.06 -13.14
CA LEU A 252 3.62 -9.38 -13.61
C LEU A 252 3.69 -7.88 -13.32
N ARG A 253 4.16 -7.47 -12.13
CA ARG A 253 4.32 -6.06 -11.79
C ARG A 253 5.35 -5.37 -12.69
N ASP A 254 6.50 -6.00 -12.97
CA ASP A 254 7.47 -5.45 -13.95
C ASP A 254 6.83 -5.26 -15.33
N THR A 255 6.05 -6.25 -15.78
CA THR A 255 5.34 -6.16 -17.07
C THR A 255 4.36 -4.98 -17.09
N LEU A 256 3.69 -4.70 -15.96
CA LEU A 256 2.75 -3.59 -15.82
C LEU A 256 3.45 -2.24 -15.62
N ASP A 257 4.66 -2.23 -15.06
CA ASP A 257 5.50 -1.03 -14.93
C ASP A 257 6.14 -0.61 -16.27
N GLY A 258 6.12 -1.50 -17.26
CA GLY A 258 6.54 -1.25 -18.64
C GLY A 258 8.03 -1.51 -18.83
N SER A 259 8.73 -0.55 -19.44
CA SER A 259 10.18 -0.62 -19.61
C SER A 259 10.78 0.76 -19.35
N PRO A 260 10.75 1.22 -18.09
CA PRO A 260 11.27 2.54 -17.77
C PRO A 260 12.77 2.59 -18.05
N ALA A 261 13.26 3.77 -18.44
CA ALA A 261 14.69 3.98 -18.61
C ALA A 261 15.37 3.84 -17.24
N GLU A 262 16.51 3.14 -17.21
CA GLU A 262 17.28 2.95 -15.99
C GLU A 262 17.68 4.30 -15.37
N ASN A 263 17.40 4.44 -14.07
CA ASN A 263 17.78 5.57 -13.25
C ASN A 263 18.25 5.07 -11.88
N SER A 264 19.56 4.84 -11.78
CA SER A 264 20.24 4.35 -10.58
C SER A 264 20.13 5.28 -9.36
N THR A 265 19.75 6.55 -9.54
CA THR A 265 19.57 7.52 -8.44
C THR A 265 18.28 7.24 -7.67
N ILE A 266 17.18 7.00 -8.40
CA ILE A 266 15.88 6.68 -7.79
C ILE A 266 15.59 5.18 -7.75
N GLY A 267 16.49 4.38 -8.34
CA GLY A 267 16.47 2.92 -8.37
C GLY A 267 15.59 2.32 -9.44
N VAL A 268 15.20 3.09 -10.44
CA VAL A 268 14.29 2.63 -11.50
C VAL A 268 15.07 1.88 -12.59
N GLY A 269 14.49 0.84 -13.16
CA GLY A 269 15.07 -0.08 -14.13
C GLY A 269 13.98 -0.95 -14.78
N ALA A 270 14.34 -1.69 -15.82
CA ALA A 270 13.38 -2.49 -16.58
C ALA A 270 12.94 -3.79 -15.88
N ASP A 271 13.58 -4.13 -14.75
CA ASP A 271 13.37 -5.34 -13.94
C ASP A 271 13.74 -4.96 -12.50
N ASP A 272 12.79 -4.34 -11.81
CA ASP A 272 12.98 -3.76 -10.48
C ASP A 272 12.19 -4.52 -9.41
N ASP A 273 11.04 -5.10 -9.77
CA ASP A 273 10.36 -6.03 -8.90
C ASP A 273 11.18 -7.29 -8.72
N GLN A 274 11.14 -7.79 -7.50
CA GLN A 274 11.86 -8.98 -7.17
C GLN A 274 10.97 -9.85 -6.30
N GLY A 275 10.88 -11.14 -6.64
CA GLY A 275 10.34 -12.13 -5.72
C GLY A 275 11.29 -12.35 -4.55
N ILE A 276 11.02 -13.36 -3.73
CA ILE A 276 11.80 -13.60 -2.50
C ILE A 276 12.81 -14.75 -2.63
N THR A 277 12.96 -15.33 -3.81
CA THR A 277 13.87 -16.46 -4.02
C THR A 277 15.32 -16.03 -3.80
N GLY A 278 16.00 -16.74 -2.90
CA GLY A 278 17.43 -16.50 -2.64
C GLY A 278 18.30 -17.02 -3.78
N SER A 279 19.52 -16.50 -3.88
CA SER A 279 20.49 -16.86 -4.92
C SER A 279 21.87 -17.18 -4.34
N ASN A 280 22.66 -17.97 -5.07
CA ASN A 280 24.06 -18.21 -4.71
C ASN A 280 24.93 -17.07 -5.22
N THR A 281 25.67 -16.45 -4.30
CA THR A 281 26.67 -15.41 -4.59
C THR A 281 28.08 -15.98 -4.43
N SER A 282 29.10 -15.19 -4.79
CA SER A 282 30.50 -15.56 -4.59
C SER A 282 30.87 -15.76 -3.11
N THR A 283 30.09 -15.22 -2.18
CA THR A 283 30.31 -15.33 -0.73
C THR A 283 29.35 -16.31 -0.04
N GLY A 284 28.49 -16.99 -0.80
CA GLY A 284 27.53 -17.98 -0.29
C GLY A 284 26.09 -17.66 -0.68
N PHE A 285 25.15 -18.41 -0.12
CA PHE A 285 23.73 -18.24 -0.38
C PHE A 285 23.20 -16.95 0.30
N ALA A 286 22.47 -16.14 -0.46
CA ALA A 286 21.86 -14.89 -0.01
C ALA A 286 20.34 -14.93 -0.21
N SER A 287 19.58 -14.44 0.78
CA SER A 287 18.13 -14.25 0.69
C SER A 287 17.76 -12.99 -0.10
N ASN A 288 16.54 -12.93 -0.65
CA ASN A 288 16.03 -11.76 -1.36
C ASN A 288 14.83 -11.09 -0.66
N ILE A 289 15.05 -10.63 0.59
CA ILE A 289 13.95 -10.14 1.43
C ILE A 289 13.54 -8.71 1.07
N VAL A 290 14.47 -7.85 0.70
CA VAL A 290 14.16 -6.46 0.35
C VAL A 290 14.43 -6.26 -1.14
N PRO A 291 13.46 -5.78 -1.93
CA PRO A 291 13.70 -5.43 -3.33
C PRO A 291 14.47 -4.11 -3.38
N LEU A 292 15.68 -4.14 -3.95
CA LEU A 292 16.64 -3.04 -3.93
C LEU A 292 17.28 -2.85 -5.31
N ASN A 293 17.64 -1.60 -5.63
CA ASN A 293 18.59 -1.34 -6.71
C ASN A 293 20.03 -1.70 -6.29
N ALA A 294 20.99 -1.55 -7.21
CA ALA A 294 22.41 -1.81 -6.96
C ALA A 294 23.05 -0.98 -5.82
N ASN A 295 22.39 0.11 -5.39
CA ASN A 295 22.81 0.98 -4.29
C ASN A 295 22.15 0.62 -2.95
N GLY A 296 21.33 -0.43 -2.89
CA GLY A 296 20.61 -0.80 -1.66
C GLY A 296 19.43 0.12 -1.34
N LEU A 297 18.84 0.77 -2.36
CA LEU A 297 17.67 1.62 -2.21
C LEU A 297 16.44 0.91 -2.77
N ALA A 298 15.31 0.96 -2.05
CA ALA A 298 13.99 0.68 -2.64
C ALA A 298 13.83 1.53 -3.90
N TYR A 299 13.18 1.06 -4.96
CA TYR A 299 12.99 1.86 -6.18
C TYR A 299 11.72 2.74 -6.09
N SER A 300 11.55 3.66 -7.04
CA SER A 300 10.45 4.63 -7.01
C SER A 300 9.47 4.33 -8.13
N ARG A 301 8.18 4.23 -7.84
CA ARG A 301 7.14 4.18 -8.88
C ARG A 301 6.51 5.55 -9.10
N SER A 302 6.28 5.88 -10.37
CA SER A 302 5.36 6.96 -10.74
C SER A 302 3.92 6.59 -10.43
N THR A 303 3.02 7.58 -10.35
CA THR A 303 1.58 7.32 -10.19
C THR A 303 1.03 6.45 -11.33
N GLY A 304 1.53 6.62 -12.56
CA GLY A 304 1.12 5.81 -13.71
C GLY A 304 1.47 4.33 -13.55
N GLN A 305 2.70 4.03 -13.11
CA GLN A 305 3.15 2.66 -12.83
C GLN A 305 2.32 2.01 -11.71
N VAL A 306 2.10 2.73 -10.60
CA VAL A 306 1.22 2.26 -9.52
C VAL A 306 -0.18 1.95 -10.05
N LEU A 307 -0.75 2.86 -10.85
CA LEU A 307 -2.08 2.68 -11.45
C LEU A 307 -2.14 1.47 -12.39
N ASN A 308 -1.09 1.21 -13.18
CA ASN A 308 -1.04 0.03 -14.04
C ASN A 308 -1.19 -1.27 -13.25
N ILE A 309 -0.52 -1.35 -12.09
CA ILE A 309 -0.58 -2.52 -11.21
C ILE A 309 -1.98 -2.67 -10.61
N VAL A 310 -2.50 -1.61 -9.97
CA VAL A 310 -3.79 -1.71 -9.26
C VAL A 310 -4.99 -1.81 -10.20
N TYR A 311 -4.86 -1.38 -11.46
CA TYR A 311 -5.85 -1.60 -12.51
C TYR A 311 -5.64 -2.91 -13.29
N GLY A 312 -4.49 -3.55 -13.13
CA GLY A 312 -4.11 -4.78 -13.84
C GLY A 312 -3.92 -4.61 -15.35
N ASN A 313 -3.69 -3.38 -15.83
CA ASN A 313 -3.54 -3.07 -17.25
C ASN A 313 -2.87 -1.69 -17.46
N THR A 314 -2.32 -1.45 -18.64
CA THR A 314 -1.54 -0.22 -18.96
C THR A 314 -2.28 0.81 -19.81
N THR A 315 -3.54 0.56 -20.20
CA THR A 315 -4.23 1.36 -21.24
C THR A 315 -5.56 1.95 -20.80
N THR A 316 -6.22 1.33 -19.83
CA THR A 316 -7.55 1.67 -19.36
C THR A 316 -7.47 2.24 -17.95
N PRO A 317 -7.98 3.46 -17.69
CA PRO A 317 -7.86 4.16 -16.41
C PRO A 317 -8.82 3.63 -15.33
N SER A 318 -8.97 2.31 -15.27
CA SER A 318 -9.80 1.55 -14.35
C SER A 318 -9.55 0.06 -14.56
N GLY A 319 -9.87 -0.76 -13.57
CA GLY A 319 -9.83 -2.20 -13.67
C GLY A 319 -9.45 -2.84 -12.34
N LEU A 320 -9.41 -4.17 -12.34
CA LEU A 320 -8.97 -4.99 -11.23
C LEU A 320 -9.50 -4.49 -9.86
N PHE A 321 -8.65 -3.89 -9.03
CA PHE A 321 -9.02 -3.47 -7.67
C PHE A 321 -9.81 -2.15 -7.62
N PHE A 322 -9.81 -1.38 -8.70
CA PHE A 322 -10.55 -0.13 -8.86
C PHE A 322 -11.42 -0.20 -10.13
N PRO A 323 -12.57 -0.91 -10.10
CA PRO A 323 -13.40 -1.17 -11.28
C PRO A 323 -13.90 0.10 -12.01
N ASN A 324 -13.91 1.25 -11.34
CA ASN A 324 -14.29 2.55 -11.93
C ASN A 324 -13.15 3.59 -11.89
N GLY A 325 -11.92 3.16 -11.60
CA GLY A 325 -10.77 4.03 -11.41
C GLY A 325 -10.75 4.72 -10.06
N VAL A 326 -9.63 5.39 -9.77
CA VAL A 326 -9.41 6.15 -8.53
C VAL A 326 -10.03 7.55 -8.59
N ASN A 327 -10.20 8.18 -7.43
CA ASN A 327 -10.62 9.58 -7.31
C ASN A 327 -9.42 10.54 -7.20
N GLY A 328 -9.60 11.82 -7.52
CA GLY A 328 -8.53 12.85 -7.42
C GLY A 328 -7.88 13.21 -8.76
N THR A 329 -6.67 13.76 -8.74
CA THR A 329 -6.03 14.30 -9.95
C THR A 329 -5.31 13.24 -10.77
N PHE A 330 -4.67 12.28 -10.12
CA PHE A 330 -3.93 11.18 -10.75
C PHE A 330 -4.86 9.98 -10.99
N LYS A 331 -5.53 9.93 -12.15
CA LYS A 331 -6.52 8.87 -12.47
C LYS A 331 -6.16 7.95 -13.63
N ALA A 332 -5.28 8.41 -14.52
CA ALA A 332 -4.97 7.71 -15.76
C ALA A 332 -3.58 7.07 -15.70
N ASN A 333 -3.45 5.94 -16.39
CA ASN A 333 -2.19 5.36 -16.82
C ASN A 333 -1.49 6.42 -17.70
N ALA A 334 -0.50 7.12 -17.13
CA ALA A 334 0.22 8.20 -17.79
C ALA A 334 1.48 7.66 -18.47
#